data_AF-A0A7M2X392-F1
#
_entry.id   AF-A0A7M2X392-F1
#
_cell.length_a   1.000
_cell.length_b   1.000
_cell.length_c   1.000
_cell.angle_alpha   90.00
_cell.angle_beta   90.00
_cell.angle_gamma   90.00
#
_symmetry.space_group_name_H-M   'P 1'
#
loop_
_entity.id
_entity.type
_entity.pdbx_description
1 polymer ?
#
loop_
_entity_poly.entity_id
_entity_poly.type
_entity_poly.pdbx_seq_one_letter_code
_entity_poly.pdbx_strand_id
1 'polypeptide(L)'
;MPAGRRNFLKRLARATVAAATVASLLACIGFCAWWHRSNSISDVFRIRYIEPGRDLRFFAQSRNGRLYCARIDTRYDPPRTAVPPESHQLDGWSHHWSLTTQSTLELEAIGRQALTPWEAAIDLHFFAEETQNQPSEAPSTTRRHSLRVPFNFLVAITGLLPLIATWRWTQRARKHSAARRTGHCTQCGYDLRATRDRCPECGAVVRAGSVTPT
;
A
#
# COMPACT_ATOMS: atom_id res chain seq x y z
N MET A 1 -6.39 -11.42 -37.69
CA MET A 1 -7.06 -10.70 -36.57
C MET A 1 -7.44 -9.30 -37.02
N PRO A 2 -8.73 -8.92 -36.98
CA PRO A 2 -9.20 -7.65 -37.54
C PRO A 2 -8.69 -6.46 -36.73
N ALA A 3 -8.23 -5.42 -37.44
CA ALA A 3 -7.61 -4.21 -36.88
C ALA A 3 -8.47 -3.50 -35.81
N GLY A 4 -9.79 -3.65 -35.87
CA GLY A 4 -10.74 -3.10 -34.89
C GLY A 4 -10.55 -3.63 -33.46
N ARG A 5 -10.30 -4.94 -33.29
CA ARG A 5 -10.11 -5.54 -31.95
C ARG A 5 -8.84 -5.03 -31.28
N ARG A 6 -7.80 -4.73 -32.07
CA ARG A 6 -6.52 -4.20 -31.58
C ARG A 6 -6.61 -2.73 -31.15
N ASN A 7 -7.47 -1.95 -31.79
CA ASN A 7 -7.74 -0.55 -31.42
C ASN A 7 -8.65 -0.47 -30.18
N PHE A 8 -9.66 -1.35 -30.08
CA PHE A 8 -10.50 -1.48 -28.90
C PHE A 8 -9.69 -1.85 -27.65
N LEU A 9 -8.84 -2.89 -27.73
CA LEU A 9 -7.98 -3.30 -26.61
C LEU A 9 -7.01 -2.19 -26.18
N LYS A 10 -6.50 -1.38 -27.11
CA LYS A 10 -5.68 -0.22 -26.78
C LYS A 10 -6.48 0.84 -26.03
N ARG A 11 -7.68 1.21 -26.51
CA ARG A 11 -8.54 2.20 -25.84
C ARG A 11 -8.91 1.74 -24.42
N LEU A 12 -9.27 0.46 -24.27
CA LEU A 12 -9.55 -0.14 -22.98
C LEU A 12 -8.33 -0.04 -22.05
N ALA A 13 -7.13 -0.42 -22.52
CA ALA A 13 -5.90 -0.31 -21.75
C ALA A 13 -5.53 1.14 -21.36
N ARG A 14 -5.83 2.13 -22.21
CA ARG A 14 -5.63 3.55 -21.85
C ARG A 14 -6.62 3.99 -20.77
N ALA A 15 -7.87 3.57 -20.87
CA ALA A 15 -8.91 3.90 -19.91
C ALA A 15 -8.62 3.28 -18.53
N THR A 16 -8.16 2.03 -18.47
CA THR A 16 -7.79 1.38 -17.20
C THR A 16 -6.60 2.06 -16.53
N VAL A 17 -5.57 2.44 -17.31
CA VAL A 17 -4.42 3.20 -16.77
C VAL A 17 -4.84 4.57 -16.26
N ALA A 18 -5.71 5.27 -16.99
CA ALA A 18 -6.24 6.57 -16.55
C ALA A 18 -7.03 6.44 -15.24
N ALA A 19 -7.93 5.45 -15.16
CA ALA A 19 -8.70 5.18 -13.95
C ALA A 19 -7.79 4.83 -12.75
N ALA A 20 -6.78 3.97 -12.96
CA ALA A 20 -5.82 3.64 -11.91
C ALA A 20 -5.01 4.86 -11.45
N THR A 21 -4.66 5.76 -12.37
CA THR A 21 -3.94 7.00 -12.05
C THR A 21 -4.81 7.94 -11.23
N VAL A 22 -6.07 8.13 -11.63
CA VAL A 22 -7.04 8.95 -10.88
C VAL A 22 -7.26 8.37 -9.48
N ALA A 23 -7.47 7.06 -9.36
CA ALA A 23 -7.61 6.40 -8.07
C ALA A 23 -6.38 6.60 -7.17
N SER A 24 -5.17 6.49 -7.74
CA SER A 24 -3.92 6.73 -7.01
C SER A 24 -3.77 8.18 -6.56
N LEU A 25 -4.16 9.15 -7.40
CA LEU A 25 -4.15 10.57 -7.05
C LEU A 25 -5.14 10.89 -5.94
N LEU A 26 -6.36 10.36 -6.03
CA LEU A 26 -7.37 10.51 -4.97
C LEU A 26 -6.89 9.90 -3.65
N ALA A 27 -6.28 8.71 -3.70
CA ALA A 27 -5.68 8.10 -2.51
C ALA A 27 -4.56 8.96 -1.93
N CYS A 28 -3.66 9.48 -2.78
CA CYS A 28 -2.58 10.37 -2.35
C CYS A 28 -3.10 11.64 -1.67
N ILE A 29 -4.11 12.32 -2.26
CA ILE A 29 -4.76 13.49 -1.67
C ILE A 29 -5.41 13.11 -0.32
N GLY A 30 -6.09 11.97 -0.25
CA GLY A 30 -6.66 11.45 0.98
C GLY A 30 -5.62 11.23 2.07
N PHE A 31 -4.49 10.61 1.74
CA PHE A 31 -3.39 10.41 2.69
C PHE A 31 -2.73 11.71 3.13
N CYS A 32 -2.58 12.71 2.24
CA CYS A 32 -2.09 14.03 2.61
C CYS A 32 -3.04 14.75 3.58
N ALA A 33 -4.35 14.71 3.30
CA ALA A 33 -5.36 15.28 4.19
C ALA A 33 -5.37 14.57 5.55
N TRP A 34 -5.26 13.23 5.55
CA TRP A 34 -5.20 12.45 6.77
C TRP A 34 -3.91 12.72 7.56
N TRP A 35 -2.77 12.85 6.88
CA TRP A 35 -1.51 13.24 7.51
C TRP A 35 -1.64 14.62 8.17
N HIS A 36 -2.19 15.61 7.48
CA HIS A 36 -2.40 16.93 8.05
C HIS A 36 -3.29 16.85 9.30
N ARG A 37 -4.44 16.17 9.20
CA ARG A 37 -5.36 15.95 10.32
C ARG A 37 -4.69 15.24 11.51
N SER A 38 -3.84 14.25 11.24
CA SER A 38 -3.11 13.45 12.24
C SER A 38 -2.26 14.29 13.19
N ASN A 39 -1.80 15.48 12.77
CA ASN A 39 -1.03 16.38 13.63
C ASN A 39 -1.88 17.06 14.71
N SER A 40 -3.19 17.17 14.50
CA SER A 40 -4.10 17.86 15.41
C SER A 40 -5.09 16.93 16.10
N ILE A 41 -5.44 15.80 15.48
CA ILE A 41 -6.47 14.87 15.95
C ILE A 41 -5.91 13.45 15.92
N SER A 42 -6.17 12.68 16.97
CA SER A 42 -5.90 11.24 16.95
C SER A 42 -7.14 10.48 16.54
N ASP A 43 -7.05 9.70 15.46
CA ASP A 43 -8.08 8.74 15.07
C ASP A 43 -7.68 7.35 15.59
N VAL A 44 -8.56 6.68 16.33
CA VAL A 44 -8.28 5.39 16.98
C VAL A 44 -9.36 4.36 16.60
N PHE A 45 -8.93 3.32 15.91
CA PHE A 45 -9.73 2.16 15.55
C PHE A 45 -9.32 1.00 16.43
N ARG A 46 -10.30 0.30 16.99
CA ARG A 46 -10.08 -0.90 17.81
C ARG A 46 -11.06 -1.98 17.43
N ILE A 47 -10.56 -3.21 17.42
CA ILE A 47 -11.35 -4.40 17.27
C ILE A 47 -10.92 -5.34 18.38
N ARG A 48 -11.86 -5.81 19.19
CA ARG A 48 -11.60 -6.79 20.23
C ARG A 48 -12.43 -8.03 19.95
N TYR A 49 -11.84 -9.19 20.22
CA TYR A 49 -12.49 -10.49 20.17
C TYR A 49 -12.13 -11.22 21.45
N ILE A 50 -13.15 -11.61 22.22
CA ILE A 50 -12.97 -12.32 23.48
C ILE A 50 -13.49 -13.75 23.36
N GLU A 51 -12.60 -14.71 23.62
CA GLU A 51 -12.89 -16.14 23.67
C GLU A 51 -12.57 -16.67 25.08
N PRO A 52 -13.15 -17.80 25.52
CA PRO A 52 -12.75 -18.42 26.78
C PRO A 52 -11.24 -18.69 26.81
N GLY A 53 -10.53 -18.05 27.74
CA GLY A 53 -9.07 -18.16 27.84
C GLY A 53 -8.24 -17.38 26.80
N ARG A 54 -8.84 -16.54 25.96
CA ARG A 54 -8.09 -15.73 24.98
C ARG A 54 -8.74 -14.35 24.73
N ASP A 55 -7.92 -13.30 24.72
CA ASP A 55 -8.32 -11.93 24.39
C ASP A 55 -7.46 -11.42 23.24
N LEU A 56 -8.09 -11.26 22.07
CA LEU A 56 -7.44 -10.81 20.84
C LEU A 56 -7.87 -9.37 20.54
N ARG A 57 -6.89 -8.47 20.49
CA ARG A 57 -7.09 -7.03 20.24
C ARG A 57 -6.33 -6.61 18.99
N PHE A 58 -7.01 -5.92 18.10
CA PHE A 58 -6.42 -5.16 17.01
C PHE A 58 -6.65 -3.68 17.27
N PHE A 59 -5.65 -2.86 17.00
CA PHE A 59 -5.83 -1.43 17.00
C PHE A 59 -5.04 -0.78 15.86
N ALA A 60 -5.60 0.30 15.33
CA ALA A 60 -4.93 1.20 14.40
C ALA A 60 -5.14 2.64 14.88
N GLN A 61 -4.09 3.44 14.87
CA GLN A 61 -4.09 4.80 15.37
C GLN A 61 -3.33 5.72 14.44
N SER A 62 -3.93 6.85 14.07
CA SER A 62 -3.24 7.93 13.37
C SER A 62 -2.96 9.07 14.35
N ARG A 63 -1.70 9.48 14.49
CA ARG A 63 -1.31 10.69 15.24
C ARG A 63 0.09 11.19 14.88
N ASN A 64 0.32 12.50 14.98
CA ASN A 64 1.63 13.14 14.79
C ASN A 64 2.28 12.75 13.45
N GLY A 65 1.46 12.60 12.41
CA GLY A 65 1.91 12.16 11.11
C GLY A 65 2.43 10.73 11.05
N ARG A 66 1.94 9.86 11.93
CA ARG A 66 2.25 8.43 11.94
C ARG A 66 0.99 7.59 12.02
N LEU A 67 1.04 6.43 11.38
CA LEU A 67 0.08 5.36 11.52
C LEU A 67 0.71 4.26 12.38
N TYR A 68 0.04 3.89 13.46
CA TYR A 68 0.44 2.82 14.35
C TYR A 68 -0.62 1.73 14.33
N CYS A 69 -0.23 0.52 14.00
CA CYS A 69 -1.10 -0.65 13.99
C CYS A 69 -0.52 -1.69 14.94
N ALA A 70 -1.34 -2.36 15.74
CA ALA A 70 -0.87 -3.58 16.38
C ALA A 70 -1.96 -4.61 16.61
N ARG A 71 -1.48 -5.81 16.87
CA ARG A 71 -2.22 -6.99 17.30
C ARG A 71 -1.67 -7.42 18.65
N ILE A 72 -2.54 -7.59 19.63
CA ILE A 72 -2.23 -8.16 20.94
C ILE A 72 -3.07 -9.42 21.12
N ASP A 73 -2.41 -10.54 21.38
CA ASP A 73 -3.01 -11.85 21.61
C ASP A 73 -2.64 -12.29 23.03
N THR A 74 -3.57 -12.14 23.97
CA THR A 74 -3.40 -12.54 25.36
C THR A 74 -4.09 -13.88 25.59
N ARG A 75 -3.34 -14.89 26.02
CA ARG A 75 -3.85 -16.22 26.36
C ARG A 75 -3.73 -16.45 27.86
N TYR A 76 -4.76 -17.01 28.48
CA TYR A 76 -4.82 -17.30 29.90
C TYR A 76 -4.70 -18.80 30.14
N ASP A 77 -3.92 -19.20 31.14
CA ASP A 77 -3.74 -20.58 31.57
C ASP A 77 -3.81 -20.66 33.11
N PRO A 78 -4.86 -21.26 33.72
CA PRO A 78 -5.99 -21.92 33.06
C PRO A 78 -6.92 -20.92 32.35
N PRO A 79 -7.70 -21.37 31.35
CA PRO A 79 -8.62 -20.51 30.62
C PRO A 79 -9.65 -19.89 31.57
N ARG A 80 -9.81 -18.57 31.52
CA ARG A 80 -10.87 -17.88 32.26
C ARG A 80 -12.22 -18.33 31.71
N THR A 81 -13.00 -19.02 32.55
CA THR A 81 -14.34 -19.52 32.22
C THR A 81 -15.40 -18.42 32.24
N ALA A 82 -15.16 -17.34 32.97
CA ALA A 82 -16.01 -16.15 33.00
C ALA A 82 -15.33 -14.99 32.26
N VAL A 83 -15.91 -14.60 31.12
CA VAL A 83 -15.64 -13.30 30.50
C VAL A 83 -16.38 -12.26 31.35
N PRO A 84 -15.70 -11.25 31.94
CA PRO A 84 -16.37 -10.23 32.75
C PRO A 84 -17.50 -9.59 31.94
N PRO A 85 -18.72 -9.42 32.48
CA PRO A 85 -19.86 -8.91 31.71
C PRO A 85 -19.61 -7.51 31.12
N GLU A 86 -18.81 -6.67 31.80
CA GLU A 86 -18.38 -5.35 31.30
C GLU A 86 -17.46 -5.43 30.06
N SER A 87 -16.79 -6.57 29.83
CA SER A 87 -15.88 -6.72 28.69
C SER A 87 -16.61 -6.94 27.35
N HIS A 88 -17.88 -7.36 27.37
CA HIS A 88 -18.72 -7.43 26.18
C HIS A 88 -19.13 -6.05 25.64
N GLN A 89 -19.12 -4.99 26.47
CA GLN A 89 -19.41 -3.63 25.98
C GLN A 89 -18.37 -3.08 25.00
N LEU A 90 -17.18 -3.69 24.97
CA LEU A 90 -16.07 -3.31 24.08
C LEU A 90 -15.73 -4.39 23.06
N ASP A 91 -16.54 -5.45 22.97
CA ASP A 91 -16.35 -6.54 22.02
C ASP A 91 -16.82 -6.10 20.62
N GLY A 92 -16.03 -6.41 19.60
CA GLY A 92 -16.26 -5.95 18.23
C GLY A 92 -15.59 -4.62 17.88
N TRP A 93 -16.18 -3.90 16.91
CA TRP A 93 -15.58 -2.73 16.28
C TRP A 93 -15.92 -1.45 17.02
N SER A 94 -14.89 -0.66 17.35
CA SER A 94 -15.05 0.69 17.87
C SER A 94 -14.11 1.66 17.16
N HIS A 95 -14.63 2.86 16.88
CA HIS A 95 -13.87 3.96 16.34
C HIS A 95 -14.18 5.20 17.18
N HIS A 96 -13.14 5.84 17.69
CA HIS A 96 -13.25 7.12 18.36
C HIS A 96 -12.09 8.01 17.92
N TRP A 97 -12.35 9.31 17.90
CA TRP A 97 -11.32 10.31 17.75
C TRP A 97 -11.16 11.04 19.09
N SER A 98 -9.93 11.45 19.40
CA SER A 98 -9.62 12.14 20.64
C SER A 98 -8.67 13.29 20.38
N LEU A 99 -8.92 14.41 21.08
CA LEU A 99 -7.99 15.52 21.22
C LEU A 99 -6.97 15.24 22.35
N THR A 100 -7.32 14.33 23.27
CA THR A 100 -6.57 14.05 24.51
C THR A 100 -5.54 12.92 24.35
N THR A 101 -4.38 13.10 24.97
CA THR A 101 -3.12 12.34 24.83
C THR A 101 -3.03 11.01 25.60
N GLN A 102 -4.03 10.65 26.41
CA GLN A 102 -3.79 9.64 27.44
C GLN A 102 -3.69 8.20 26.88
N SER A 103 -4.62 7.79 26.01
CA SER A 103 -4.56 6.49 25.33
C SER A 103 -3.45 6.40 24.27
N THR A 104 -2.90 7.54 23.86
CA THR A 104 -1.82 7.64 22.86
C THR A 104 -0.44 7.51 23.50
N LEU A 105 -0.27 7.96 24.74
CA LEU A 105 0.99 7.83 25.48
C LEU A 105 1.31 6.37 25.82
N GLU A 106 0.34 5.57 26.24
CA GLU A 106 0.55 4.14 26.53
C GLU A 106 0.96 3.36 25.27
N LEU A 107 0.32 3.64 24.13
CA LEU A 107 0.58 2.93 22.88
C LEU A 107 1.91 3.34 22.23
N GLU A 108 2.29 4.62 22.28
CA GLU A 108 3.60 5.08 21.82
C GLU A 108 4.74 4.68 22.75
N ALA A 109 4.52 4.67 24.07
CA ALA A 109 5.55 4.30 25.05
C ALA A 109 6.00 2.85 24.88
N ILE A 110 5.06 1.94 24.63
CA ILE A 110 5.38 0.51 24.52
C ILE A 110 6.20 0.21 23.25
N GLY A 111 5.98 0.95 22.15
CA GLY A 111 6.77 0.78 20.93
C GLY A 111 8.16 1.44 20.98
N ARG A 112 8.35 2.50 21.79
CA ARG A 112 9.62 3.25 21.86
C ARG A 112 10.68 2.63 22.77
N GLN A 113 10.28 1.86 23.79
CA GLN A 113 11.20 1.32 24.79
C GLN A 113 12.25 0.35 24.21
N ALA A 114 12.02 -0.19 23.01
CA ALA A 114 12.90 -1.16 22.36
C ALA A 114 13.65 -0.63 21.12
N LEU A 115 13.54 0.66 20.78
CA LEU A 115 14.14 1.20 19.55
C LEU A 115 15.55 1.73 19.78
N THR A 116 16.46 1.41 18.86
CA THR A 116 17.74 2.09 18.74
C THR A 116 17.57 3.52 18.19
N PRO A 117 18.53 4.44 18.40
CA PRO A 117 18.41 5.83 17.94
C PRO A 117 18.21 5.99 16.43
N TRP A 118 18.81 5.13 15.61
CA TRP A 118 18.68 5.19 14.15
C TRP A 118 17.36 4.59 13.68
N GLU A 119 16.83 3.58 14.39
CA GLU A 119 15.48 3.08 14.16
C GLU A 119 14.50 4.23 14.40
N ALA A 120 14.56 4.88 15.57
CA ALA A 120 13.72 6.03 15.88
C ALA A 120 13.77 7.18 14.84
N ALA A 121 14.85 7.29 14.06
CA ALA A 121 15.01 8.29 13.01
C ALA A 121 14.25 7.95 11.70
N ILE A 122 14.16 6.67 11.32
CA ILE A 122 13.43 6.22 10.12
C ILE A 122 11.92 6.09 10.41
N ASP A 123 11.57 5.86 11.68
CA ASP A 123 10.20 5.83 12.21
C ASP A 123 9.29 4.76 11.58
N LEU A 124 9.89 3.84 10.80
CA LEU A 124 9.28 2.66 10.22
C LEU A 124 9.74 1.43 11.00
N HIS A 125 8.86 0.85 11.81
CA HIS A 125 9.23 -0.24 12.73
C HIS A 125 8.20 -1.34 12.76
N PHE A 126 8.70 -2.57 12.75
CA PHE A 126 7.94 -3.75 13.14
C PHE A 126 8.50 -4.28 14.45
N PHE A 127 7.65 -4.50 15.43
CA PHE A 127 8.05 -4.96 16.75
C PHE A 127 7.18 -6.14 17.17
N ALA A 128 7.83 -7.21 17.61
CA ALA A 128 7.18 -8.41 18.11
C ALA A 128 7.71 -8.72 19.51
N GLU A 129 6.82 -8.80 20.49
CA GLU A 129 7.16 -9.06 21.89
C GLU A 129 6.24 -10.12 22.46
N GLU A 130 6.78 -10.96 23.34
CA GLU A 130 6.01 -11.91 24.13
C GLU A 130 6.31 -11.67 25.60
N THR A 131 5.28 -11.33 26.37
CA THR A 131 5.37 -11.05 27.80
C THR A 131 4.53 -12.05 28.56
N GLN A 132 5.09 -12.63 29.62
CA GLN A 132 4.37 -13.50 30.54
C GLN A 132 4.08 -12.72 31.84
N ASN A 133 2.82 -12.67 32.26
CA ASN A 133 2.44 -11.96 33.49
C ASN A 133 2.83 -12.76 34.75
N GLN A 134 3.08 -12.06 35.85
CA GLN A 134 3.52 -12.60 37.15
C GLN A 134 2.44 -13.43 37.88
N PRO A 135 2.84 -14.33 38.80
CA PRO A 135 1.98 -15.34 39.44
C PRO A 135 0.90 -14.83 40.40
N SER A 136 0.81 -13.52 40.68
CA SER A 136 -0.26 -12.93 41.50
C SER A 136 -1.59 -12.80 40.75
N GLU A 137 -1.57 -12.93 39.42
CA GLU A 137 -2.75 -13.05 38.56
C GLU A 137 -2.80 -14.45 37.94
N ALA A 138 -3.96 -14.86 37.41
CA ALA A 138 -4.04 -16.05 36.58
C ALA A 138 -3.00 -15.95 35.46
N PRO A 139 -2.10 -16.93 35.29
CA PRO A 139 -1.01 -16.86 34.33
C PRO A 139 -1.54 -16.49 32.94
N SER A 140 -0.90 -15.52 32.31
CA SER A 140 -1.25 -15.17 30.94
C SER A 140 -0.01 -14.86 30.12
N THR A 141 -0.03 -15.35 28.88
CA THR A 141 0.99 -15.08 27.88
C THR A 141 0.42 -14.08 26.87
N THR A 142 1.04 -12.92 26.79
CA THR A 142 0.65 -11.86 25.85
C THR A 142 1.67 -11.78 24.73
N ARG A 143 1.25 -12.09 23.50
CA ARG A 143 2.03 -11.82 22.29
C ARG A 143 1.55 -10.52 21.65
N ARG A 144 2.48 -9.65 21.31
CA ARG A 144 2.23 -8.35 20.70
C ARG A 144 3.00 -8.26 19.39
N HIS A 145 2.32 -7.88 18.32
CA HIS A 145 2.92 -7.52 17.03
C HIS A 145 2.48 -6.11 16.67
N SER A 146 3.40 -5.18 16.51
CA SER A 146 3.11 -3.79 16.18
C SER A 146 3.89 -3.31 14.96
N LEU A 147 3.29 -2.41 14.21
CA LEU A 147 3.83 -1.78 13.02
C LEU A 147 3.60 -0.28 13.12
N ARG A 148 4.67 0.50 13.03
CA ARG A 148 4.63 1.96 12.96
C ARG A 148 5.09 2.39 11.58
N VAL A 149 4.29 3.20 10.89
CA VAL A 149 4.56 3.70 9.54
C VAL A 149 4.35 5.21 9.51
N PRO A 150 5.34 6.00 9.10
CA PRO A 150 5.15 7.44 8.96
C PRO A 150 4.41 7.75 7.64
N PHE A 151 3.51 8.74 7.66
CA PHE A 151 2.60 8.99 6.52
C PHE A 151 3.32 9.44 5.26
N ASN A 152 4.51 10.05 5.38
CA ASN A 152 5.36 10.40 4.24
C ASN A 152 5.72 9.17 3.37
N PHE A 153 5.90 7.99 3.96
CA PHE A 153 6.11 6.75 3.19
C PHE A 153 4.85 6.33 2.44
N LEU A 154 3.67 6.46 3.04
CA LEU A 154 2.40 6.14 2.36
C LEU A 154 2.15 7.09 1.19
N VAL A 155 2.40 8.39 1.37
CA VAL A 155 2.33 9.40 0.30
C VAL A 155 3.37 9.11 -0.78
N ALA A 156 4.61 8.77 -0.41
CA ALA A 156 5.65 8.41 -1.38
C ALA A 156 5.26 7.16 -2.19
N ILE A 157 4.75 6.11 -1.57
CA ILE A 157 4.35 4.89 -2.29
C ILE A 157 3.18 5.18 -3.22
N THR A 158 2.14 5.87 -2.74
CA THR A 158 0.93 6.16 -3.52
C THR A 158 1.13 7.23 -4.59
N GLY A 159 2.13 8.11 -4.45
CA GLY A 159 2.48 9.13 -5.43
C GLY A 159 3.57 8.71 -6.42
N LEU A 160 4.62 8.02 -5.96
CA LEU A 160 5.80 7.71 -6.76
C LEU A 160 5.60 6.50 -7.68
N LEU A 161 4.92 5.44 -7.21
CA LEU A 161 4.62 4.27 -8.02
C LEU A 161 3.79 4.58 -9.29
N PRO A 162 2.66 5.32 -9.23
CA PRO A 162 1.92 5.67 -10.44
C PRO A 162 2.73 6.60 -11.34
N LEU A 163 3.56 7.49 -10.78
CA LEU A 163 4.42 8.38 -11.56
C LEU A 163 5.46 7.58 -12.37
N ILE A 164 6.13 6.61 -11.76
CA ILE A 164 7.10 5.73 -12.44
C ILE A 164 6.40 4.86 -13.48
N ALA A 165 5.22 4.30 -13.16
CA ALA A 165 4.47 3.44 -14.07
C ALA A 165 3.98 4.21 -15.32
N THR A 166 3.41 5.40 -15.12
CA THR A 166 2.95 6.28 -16.21
C THR A 166 4.12 6.80 -17.05
N TRP A 167 5.24 7.17 -16.43
CA TRP A 167 6.46 7.55 -17.14
C TRP A 167 7.02 6.41 -17.99
N ARG A 168 7.15 5.19 -17.44
CA ARG A 168 7.64 4.02 -18.21
C ARG A 168 6.72 3.67 -19.37
N TRP A 169 5.40 3.77 -19.16
CA TRP A 169 4.43 3.47 -20.21
C TRP A 169 4.44 4.51 -21.33
N THR A 170 4.52 5.81 -21.00
CA THR A 170 4.63 6.88 -21.99
C THR A 170 5.95 6.81 -22.76
N GLN A 171 7.08 6.50 -22.10
CA GLN A 171 8.36 6.28 -22.78
C GLN A 171 8.31 5.10 -23.77
N ARG A 172 7.72 3.97 -23.38
CA ARG A 172 7.52 2.82 -24.27
C ARG A 172 6.63 3.18 -25.47
N ALA A 173 5.54 3.91 -25.24
CA ALA A 173 4.65 4.37 -26.30
C ALA A 173 5.36 5.35 -27.26
N ARG A 174 6.17 6.27 -26.74
CA ARG A 174 6.99 7.20 -27.53
C ARG A 174 8.04 6.48 -28.36
N LYS A 175 8.76 5.51 -27.79
CA LYS A 175 9.77 4.70 -28.51
C LYS A 175 9.15 3.91 -29.68
N HIS A 176 7.98 3.30 -29.47
CA HIS A 176 7.26 2.60 -30.53
C HIS A 176 6.71 3.53 -31.62
N SER A 177 6.25 4.74 -31.26
CA SER A 177 5.80 5.74 -32.23
C SER A 177 6.95 6.40 -32.99
N ALA A 178 8.09 6.63 -32.34
CA ALA A 178 9.30 7.18 -32.96
C ALA A 178 9.89 6.19 -33.98
N ALA A 179 10.04 4.92 -33.61
CA ALA A 179 10.53 3.89 -34.53
C ALA A 179 9.64 3.76 -35.79
N ARG A 180 8.32 3.88 -35.62
CA ARG A 180 7.35 3.92 -36.75
C ARG A 180 7.49 5.15 -37.63
N ARG A 181 7.85 6.32 -37.08
CA ARG A 181 8.01 7.57 -37.83
C ARG A 181 9.34 7.66 -38.57
N THR A 182 10.40 7.06 -38.03
CA THR A 182 11.73 7.15 -38.63
C THR A 182 11.97 6.16 -39.77
N GLY A 183 11.11 5.15 -39.93
CA GLY A 183 11.31 4.09 -40.92
C GLY A 183 12.27 2.99 -40.45
N HIS A 184 12.48 2.82 -39.14
CA HIS A 184 13.34 1.78 -38.59
C HIS A 184 12.52 0.58 -38.11
N CYS A 185 13.07 -0.62 -38.26
CA CYS A 185 12.46 -1.86 -37.82
C CYS A 185 12.25 -1.84 -36.30
N THR A 186 11.01 -2.04 -35.85
CA THR A 186 10.68 -2.00 -34.41
C THR A 186 11.24 -3.18 -33.60
N GLN A 187 11.85 -4.16 -34.27
CA GLN A 187 12.37 -5.39 -33.65
C GLN A 187 13.90 -5.39 -33.54
N CYS A 188 14.63 -4.90 -34.56
CA CYS A 188 16.10 -4.87 -34.55
C CYS A 188 16.72 -3.48 -34.75
N GLY A 189 15.93 -2.45 -35.10
CA GLY A 189 16.45 -1.10 -35.34
C GLY A 189 17.05 -0.86 -36.73
N TYR A 190 17.03 -1.84 -37.64
CA TYR A 190 17.51 -1.68 -39.03
C TYR A 190 16.69 -0.63 -39.80
N ASP A 191 17.33 0.16 -40.68
CA ASP A 191 16.65 1.15 -41.51
C ASP A 191 15.87 0.49 -42.65
N LEU A 192 14.54 0.50 -42.54
CA LEU A 192 13.62 -0.07 -43.53
C LEU A 192 13.39 0.88 -44.72
N ARG A 193 13.99 2.09 -44.75
CA ARG A 193 13.96 2.95 -45.95
C ARG A 193 14.70 2.30 -47.13
N ALA A 194 15.69 1.46 -46.84
CA ALA A 194 16.48 0.75 -47.84
C ALA A 194 15.80 -0.53 -48.38
N THR A 195 14.87 -1.13 -47.63
CA THR A 195 14.22 -2.41 -47.95
C THR A 195 12.72 -2.36 -47.63
N ARG A 196 11.87 -2.35 -48.67
CA ARG A 196 10.43 -2.06 -48.56
C ARG A 196 9.56 -3.22 -48.05
N ASP A 197 10.00 -4.46 -48.21
CA ASP A 197 9.12 -5.63 -48.00
C ASP A 197 9.43 -6.40 -46.71
N ARG A 198 10.70 -6.62 -46.37
CA ARG A 198 11.16 -7.36 -45.18
C ARG A 198 12.50 -6.85 -44.67
N CYS A 199 12.69 -6.91 -43.35
CA CYS A 199 13.99 -6.60 -42.75
C CYS A 199 15.02 -7.70 -43.05
N PRO A 200 16.22 -7.39 -43.58
CA PRO A 200 17.25 -8.39 -43.88
C PRO A 200 17.81 -9.05 -42.62
N GLU A 201 17.95 -8.30 -41.52
CA GLU A 201 18.51 -8.84 -40.27
C GLU A 201 17.57 -9.76 -39.49
N CYS A 202 16.28 -9.41 -39.38
CA CYS A 202 15.34 -10.12 -38.50
C CYS A 202 14.15 -10.77 -39.22
N GLY A 203 14.05 -10.63 -40.55
CA GLY A 203 12.97 -11.19 -41.36
C GLY A 203 11.59 -10.58 -41.12
N ALA A 204 11.47 -9.56 -40.27
CA ALA A 204 10.19 -8.95 -39.93
C ALA A 204 9.54 -8.30 -41.16
N VAL A 205 8.29 -8.70 -41.45
CA VAL A 205 7.51 -8.17 -42.57
C VAL A 205 7.05 -6.74 -42.27
N VAL A 206 7.39 -5.80 -43.16
CA VAL A 206 6.96 -4.41 -43.05
C VAL A 206 5.49 -4.36 -43.45
N ARG A 207 4.58 -4.07 -42.51
CA ARG A 207 3.18 -3.82 -42.86
C ARG A 207 3.10 -2.46 -43.57
N ALA A 208 3.21 -2.48 -44.88
CA ALA A 208 2.92 -1.33 -45.74
C ALA A 208 1.49 -0.87 -45.46
N GLY A 209 1.34 0.36 -44.95
CA GLY A 209 0.06 1.05 -45.00
C GLY A 209 -0.27 1.31 -46.46
N SER A 210 -1.43 0.84 -46.89
CA SER A 210 -2.04 1.02 -48.22
C SER A 210 -1.59 2.29 -48.94
N VAL A 211 -0.70 2.14 -49.92
CA VAL A 211 -0.49 3.12 -50.98
C VAL A 211 -1.50 2.78 -52.07
N THR A 212 -2.48 3.66 -52.26
CA THR A 212 -3.45 3.59 -53.36
C THR A 212 -2.70 3.85 -54.67
N PRO A 213 -2.73 2.94 -55.67
CA PRO A 213 -2.15 3.22 -56.97
C PRO A 213 -3.13 4.12 -57.75
N THR A 214 -2.64 5.25 -58.23
CA THR A 214 -3.25 6.05 -59.30
C THR A 214 -2.74 5.59 -60.64
#